data_AF-A0A6V7DNZ7-F1
#
_entry.id   AF-A0A6V7DNZ7-F1
#
_cell.length_a   1.000
_cell.length_b   1.000
_cell.length_c   1.000
_cell.angle_alpha   90.00
_cell.angle_beta   90.00
_cell.angle_gamma   90.00
#
_symmetry.space_group_name_H-M   'P 1'
#
loop_
_entity.id
_entity.type
_entity.pdbx_description
1 polymer ?
#
loop_
_entity_poly.entity_id
_entity_poly.type
_entity_poly.pdbx_seq_one_letter_code
_entity_poly.pdbx_strand_id
1 'polypeptide(L)'
;MLALFDCLRLVVALPDDMVEQTRLALLDMALERQKAISADHAMVNEFWEVYEYLEATGHGKAVVNHSRDAQRIAINLNHFAARASQFSQPVPDLKVLRALLGDSRRHKFIGANVAVNSAVLKDDLTGVGTTVKCWVFAK
;
A
#
# COMPACT_ATOMS: atom_id res chain seq x y z
N MET A 1 -9.03 24.85 -12.86
CA MET A 1 -9.83 25.78 -12.04
C MET A 1 -9.24 27.18 -11.97
N LEU A 2 -7.94 27.35 -11.63
CA LEU A 2 -7.30 28.68 -11.61
C LEU A 2 -7.45 29.47 -12.92
N ALA A 3 -7.18 28.85 -14.08
CA ALA A 3 -7.35 29.51 -15.38
C ALA A 3 -8.78 30.02 -15.64
N LEU A 4 -9.80 29.32 -15.11
CA LEU A 4 -11.21 29.71 -15.28
C LEU A 4 -11.55 30.92 -14.41
N PHE A 5 -11.02 30.95 -13.18
CA PHE A 5 -11.12 32.10 -12.29
C PHE A 5 -10.38 33.33 -12.85
N ASP A 6 -9.24 33.10 -13.51
CA ASP A 6 -8.47 34.17 -14.15
C ASP A 6 -9.23 34.79 -15.33
N CYS A 7 -9.93 33.97 -16.12
CA CYS A 7 -10.82 34.46 -17.17
C CYS A 7 -12.02 35.25 -16.61
N LEU A 8 -12.54 34.90 -15.43
CA LEU A 8 -13.68 35.62 -14.81
C LEU A 8 -13.33 37.08 -14.50
N ARG A 9 -12.07 37.36 -14.13
CA ARG A 9 -11.56 38.71 -13.88
C ARG A 9 -11.58 39.61 -15.11
N LEU A 10 -11.68 39.04 -16.31
CA LEU A 10 -11.79 39.82 -17.56
C LEU A 10 -13.19 40.39 -17.77
N VAL A 11 -14.20 39.84 -17.08
CA VAL A 11 -15.61 40.18 -17.27
C VAL A 11 -16.20 40.87 -16.04
N VAL A 12 -15.64 40.62 -14.86
CA VAL A 12 -16.11 41.17 -13.58
C VAL A 12 -14.94 41.79 -12.81
N ALA A 13 -15.14 43.01 -12.31
CA ALA A 13 -14.20 43.65 -11.41
C ALA A 13 -14.29 42.98 -10.03
N LEU A 14 -13.19 42.33 -9.63
CA LEU A 14 -13.05 41.68 -8.33
C LEU A 14 -11.95 42.39 -7.54
N PRO A 15 -12.18 42.72 -6.26
CA PRO A 15 -11.14 43.24 -5.37
C PRO A 15 -9.94 42.28 -5.29
N ASP A 16 -8.72 42.82 -5.25
CA ASP A 16 -7.50 42.01 -5.29
C ASP A 16 -7.35 41.11 -4.05
N ASP A 17 -7.87 41.52 -2.89
CA ASP A 17 -7.91 40.69 -1.68
C ASP A 17 -8.77 39.43 -1.87
N MET A 18 -9.93 39.58 -2.51
CA MET A 18 -10.81 38.45 -2.83
C MET A 18 -10.17 37.50 -3.85
N VAL A 19 -9.40 38.05 -4.80
CA VAL A 19 -8.67 37.26 -5.79
C VAL A 19 -7.61 36.39 -5.12
N GLU A 20 -6.78 36.97 -4.26
CA GLU A 20 -5.73 36.25 -3.55
C GLU A 20 -6.31 35.16 -2.64
N GLN A 21 -7.35 35.48 -1.86
CA GLN A 21 -7.99 34.47 -1.00
C GLN A 21 -8.60 33.31 -1.82
N THR A 22 -9.22 33.62 -2.96
CA THR A 22 -9.81 32.57 -3.81
C THR A 22 -8.74 31.69 -4.45
N ARG A 23 -7.60 32.25 -4.88
CA ARG A 23 -6.47 31.46 -5.41
C ARG A 23 -5.89 30.54 -4.35
N LEU A 24 -5.69 31.04 -3.13
CA LEU A 24 -5.20 30.24 -2.01
C LEU A 24 -6.16 29.09 -1.69
N ALA A 25 -7.46 29.36 -1.61
CA ALA A 25 -8.47 28.32 -1.38
C ALA A 25 -8.48 27.27 -2.51
N LEU A 26 -8.37 27.68 -3.77
CA LEU A 26 -8.30 26.75 -4.92
C LEU A 26 -7.04 25.88 -4.89
N LEU A 27 -5.90 26.44 -4.49
CA LEU A 27 -4.65 25.69 -4.33
C LEU A 27 -4.74 24.71 -3.17
N ASP A 28 -5.26 25.15 -2.03
CA ASP A 28 -5.40 24.30 -0.84
C ASP A 28 -6.34 23.13 -1.11
N MET A 29 -7.50 23.38 -1.74
CA MET A 29 -8.41 22.31 -2.18
C MET A 29 -7.75 21.32 -3.16
N ALA A 30 -6.88 21.81 -4.06
CA ALA A 30 -6.16 20.94 -4.98
C ALA A 30 -5.11 20.08 -4.26
N LEU A 31 -4.39 20.64 -3.29
CA LEU A 31 -3.44 19.94 -2.45
C LEU A 31 -4.13 18.91 -1.55
N GLU A 32 -5.23 19.29 -0.91
CA GLU A 32 -6.03 18.38 -0.08
C GLU A 32 -6.61 17.24 -0.91
N ARG A 33 -7.09 17.51 -2.12
CA ARG A 33 -7.49 16.46 -3.06
C ARG A 33 -6.31 15.54 -3.40
N GLN A 34 -5.13 16.08 -3.66
CA GLN A 34 -3.94 15.28 -3.95
C GLN A 34 -3.55 14.39 -2.77
N LYS A 35 -3.57 14.92 -1.55
CA LYS A 35 -3.29 14.16 -0.31
C LYS A 35 -4.33 13.07 -0.06
N ALA A 36 -5.63 13.40 -0.17
CA ALA A 36 -6.73 12.46 0.01
C ALA A 36 -6.72 11.33 -1.04
N ILE A 37 -6.23 11.62 -2.26
CA ILE A 37 -6.03 10.62 -3.32
C ILE A 37 -4.69 9.87 -3.17
N SER A 38 -3.75 10.33 -2.35
CA SER A 38 -2.41 9.74 -2.27
C SER A 38 -2.26 8.68 -1.17
N ALA A 39 -3.14 8.63 -0.18
CA ALA A 39 -3.00 7.70 0.94
C ALA A 39 -3.68 6.35 0.65
N ASP A 40 -3.02 5.24 0.96
CA ASP A 40 -3.64 3.92 0.96
C ASP A 40 -4.82 3.88 1.94
N HIS A 41 -5.79 2.99 1.68
CA HIS A 41 -6.89 2.73 2.61
C HIS A 41 -6.33 2.35 4.00
N ALA A 42 -6.95 2.81 5.09
CA ALA A 42 -6.46 2.58 6.46
C ALA A 42 -6.06 1.11 6.75
N MET A 43 -6.93 0.15 6.40
CA MET A 43 -6.64 -1.29 6.51
C MET A 43 -5.44 -1.78 5.66
N VAL A 44 -5.15 -1.15 4.52
CA VAL A 44 -3.97 -1.48 3.70
C VAL A 44 -2.70 -0.93 4.35
N ASN A 45 -2.77 0.27 4.95
CA ASN A 45 -1.67 0.80 5.75
C ASN A 45 -1.36 -0.11 6.96
N GLU A 46 -2.38 -0.49 7.73
CA GLU A 46 -2.25 -1.39 8.87
C GLU A 46 -1.64 -2.74 8.45
N PHE A 47 -2.09 -3.31 7.34
CA PHE A 47 -1.51 -4.53 6.77
C PHE A 47 0.01 -4.39 6.53
N TRP A 48 0.44 -3.27 5.93
CA TRP A 48 1.85 -3.03 5.64
C TRP A 48 2.68 -2.75 6.90
N GLU A 49 2.12 -2.06 7.89
CA GLU A 49 2.75 -1.87 9.20
C GLU A 49 3.00 -3.21 9.91
N VAL A 50 2.00 -4.10 9.91
CA VAL A 50 2.16 -5.46 10.47
C VAL A 50 3.19 -6.27 9.67
N TYR A 51 3.21 -6.13 8.34
CA TYR A 51 4.23 -6.77 7.50
C TYR A 51 5.65 -6.30 7.85
N GLU A 52 5.86 -4.98 7.96
CA GLU A 52 7.15 -4.39 8.31
C GLU A 52 7.60 -4.85 9.70
N TYR A 53 6.68 -4.88 10.67
CA TYR A 53 6.93 -5.42 12.00
C TYR A 53 7.39 -6.89 11.95
N LEU A 54 6.63 -7.75 11.26
CA LEU A 54 6.96 -9.18 11.17
C LEU A 54 8.32 -9.41 10.50
N GLU A 55 8.64 -8.70 9.41
CA GLU A 55 9.94 -8.83 8.75
C GLU A 55 11.09 -8.34 9.65
N ALA A 56 10.87 -7.31 10.48
CA ALA A 56 11.86 -6.86 11.46
C ALA A 56 12.17 -7.92 12.54
N THR A 57 11.20 -8.75 12.92
CA THR A 57 11.43 -9.85 13.89
C THR A 57 12.33 -10.96 13.35
N GLY A 58 12.49 -11.05 12.04
CA GLY A 58 13.26 -12.12 11.38
C GLY A 58 14.78 -12.00 11.49
N HIS A 59 15.30 -10.94 12.11
CA HIS A 59 16.75 -10.68 12.25
C HIS A 59 17.52 -10.83 10.92
N GLY A 60 16.98 -10.25 9.84
CA GLY A 60 17.57 -10.32 8.49
C GLY A 60 17.18 -11.55 7.67
N LYS A 61 16.35 -12.45 8.21
CA LYS A 61 15.68 -13.51 7.46
C LYS A 61 14.24 -13.11 7.15
N ALA A 62 13.76 -13.46 5.97
CA ALA A 62 12.36 -13.24 5.60
C ALA A 62 11.43 -14.10 6.49
N VAL A 63 10.35 -13.49 6.99
CA VAL A 63 9.38 -14.13 7.90
C VAL A 63 8.06 -14.38 7.20
N VAL A 64 7.60 -13.40 6.42
CA VAL A 64 6.35 -13.45 5.65
C VAL A 64 6.57 -13.09 4.19
N ASN A 65 7.73 -12.55 3.82
CA ASN A 65 8.10 -12.35 2.42
C ASN A 65 8.60 -13.65 1.77
N HIS A 66 7.76 -14.28 0.97
CA HIS A 66 8.10 -15.46 0.20
C HIS A 66 8.96 -15.17 -1.03
N SER A 67 9.14 -13.91 -1.42
CA SER A 67 9.94 -13.53 -2.58
C SER A 67 11.43 -13.76 -2.31
N ARG A 68 12.12 -14.33 -3.30
CA ARG A 68 13.59 -14.43 -3.33
C ARG A 68 14.22 -13.26 -4.11
N ASP A 69 13.40 -12.52 -4.85
CA ASP A 69 13.78 -11.33 -5.59
C ASP A 69 13.69 -10.10 -4.67
N ALA A 70 14.78 -9.36 -4.55
CA ALA A 70 14.87 -8.17 -3.70
C ALA A 70 13.96 -7.01 -4.18
N GLN A 71 13.56 -7.00 -5.45
CA GLN A 71 12.67 -5.97 -6.02
C GLN A 71 11.19 -6.31 -5.90
N ARG A 72 10.85 -7.47 -5.32
CA ARG A 72 9.48 -7.95 -5.20
C ARG A 72 9.16 -8.38 -3.78
N ILE A 73 7.90 -8.18 -3.41
CA ILE A 73 7.33 -8.68 -2.17
C ILE A 73 6.29 -9.73 -2.56
N ALA A 74 6.39 -10.94 -2.01
CA ALA A 74 5.40 -11.99 -2.25
C ALA A 74 4.83 -12.48 -0.92
N ILE A 75 3.54 -12.28 -0.70
CA ILE A 75 2.89 -12.57 0.57
C ILE A 75 1.81 -13.62 0.34
N ASN A 76 1.91 -14.74 1.05
CA ASN A 76 0.78 -15.64 1.18
C ASN A 76 -0.12 -15.14 2.32
N LEU A 77 -1.33 -14.67 2.00
CA LEU A 77 -2.21 -14.02 2.98
C LEU A 77 -2.61 -14.92 4.16
N ASN A 78 -2.77 -16.23 3.93
CA ASN A 78 -3.13 -17.16 5.00
C ASN A 78 -1.94 -17.37 5.96
N HIS A 79 -0.74 -17.55 5.41
CA HIS A 79 0.49 -17.66 6.18
C HIS A 79 0.79 -16.36 6.95
N PHE A 80 0.59 -15.21 6.31
CA PHE A 80 0.69 -13.90 6.95
C PHE A 80 -0.24 -13.76 8.14
N ALA A 81 -1.53 -14.08 7.99
CA ALA A 81 -2.49 -14.01 9.09
C ALA A 81 -2.12 -14.95 10.25
N ALA A 82 -1.68 -16.18 9.94
CA ALA A 82 -1.22 -17.12 10.96
C ALA A 82 0.01 -16.59 11.73
N ARG A 83 0.98 -15.98 11.02
CA ARG A 83 2.15 -15.36 11.65
C ARG A 83 1.79 -14.14 12.47
N ALA A 84 0.98 -13.24 11.95
CA ALA A 84 0.53 -12.05 12.68
C ALA A 84 -0.18 -12.43 13.99
N SER A 85 -1.02 -13.47 13.96
CA SER A 85 -1.69 -14.00 15.17
C SER A 85 -0.70 -14.51 16.22
N GLN A 86 0.41 -15.15 15.81
CA GLN A 86 1.47 -15.59 16.74
C GLN A 86 2.14 -14.42 17.48
N PHE A 87 2.23 -13.26 16.84
CA PHE A 87 2.77 -12.03 17.43
C PHE A 87 1.68 -11.12 18.02
N SER A 88 0.46 -11.63 18.17
CA SER A 88 -0.71 -10.89 18.66
C SER A 88 -0.98 -9.58 17.92
N GLN A 89 -0.63 -9.52 16.63
CA GLN A 89 -0.90 -8.37 15.78
C GLN A 89 -2.34 -8.48 15.24
N PRO A 90 -3.14 -7.41 15.30
CA PRO A 90 -4.45 -7.38 14.67
C PRO A 90 -4.28 -7.48 13.15
N VAL A 91 -5.08 -8.32 12.49
CA VAL A 91 -5.13 -8.39 11.03
C VAL A 91 -6.58 -8.27 10.59
N PRO A 92 -6.88 -7.34 9.66
CA PRO A 92 -8.21 -7.22 9.10
C PRO A 92 -8.66 -8.51 8.40
N ASP A 93 -9.97 -8.67 8.22
CA ASP A 93 -10.53 -9.84 7.57
C ASP A 93 -9.92 -10.06 6.16
N LEU A 94 -9.51 -11.30 5.87
CA LEU A 94 -8.81 -11.63 4.64
C LEU A 94 -9.66 -11.41 3.37
N LYS A 95 -10.99 -11.46 3.45
CA LYS A 95 -11.87 -11.17 2.32
C LYS A 95 -11.83 -9.67 2.01
N VAL A 96 -11.86 -8.84 3.04
CA VAL A 96 -11.73 -7.38 2.93
C VAL A 96 -10.35 -6.99 2.40
N LEU A 97 -9.28 -7.56 2.93
CA LEU A 97 -7.92 -7.30 2.45
C LEU A 97 -7.74 -7.64 0.97
N ARG A 98 -8.26 -8.78 0.51
CA ARG A 98 -8.18 -9.15 -0.92
C ARG A 98 -8.85 -8.13 -1.84
N ALA A 99 -9.91 -7.47 -1.39
CA ALA A 99 -10.59 -6.44 -2.17
C ALA A 99 -9.79 -5.13 -2.22
N LEU A 100 -9.04 -4.80 -1.16
CA LEU A 100 -8.34 -3.52 -1.02
C LEU A 100 -6.87 -3.56 -1.47
N LEU A 101 -6.21 -4.71 -1.34
CA LEU A 101 -4.78 -4.86 -1.67
C LEU A 101 -4.48 -4.66 -3.16
N GLY A 102 -5.46 -4.87 -4.03
CA GLY A 102 -5.33 -4.59 -5.46
C GLY A 102 -5.04 -3.12 -5.75
N ASP A 103 -5.54 -2.22 -4.91
CA ASP A 103 -5.38 -0.77 -5.02
C ASP A 103 -4.22 -0.23 -4.17
N SER A 104 -3.35 -1.10 -3.65
CA SER A 104 -2.22 -0.66 -2.83
C SER A 104 -1.25 0.21 -3.63
N ARG A 105 -0.94 1.38 -3.05
CA ARG A 105 -0.07 2.42 -3.61
C ARG A 105 1.33 2.37 -3.03
N ARG A 106 1.48 2.03 -1.74
CA ARG A 106 2.80 1.88 -1.08
C ARG A 106 3.67 0.86 -1.81
N HIS A 107 3.09 -0.30 -2.10
CA HIS A 107 3.72 -1.32 -2.93
C HIS A 107 2.77 -1.69 -4.06
N LYS A 108 3.19 -1.39 -5.29
CA LYS A 108 2.32 -1.56 -6.46
C LYS A 108 1.98 -3.03 -6.67
N PHE A 109 0.69 -3.34 -6.67
CA PHE A 109 0.21 -4.70 -6.92
C PHE A 109 0.59 -5.18 -8.33
N ILE A 110 1.19 -6.37 -8.41
CA ILE A 110 1.61 -7.02 -9.66
C ILE A 110 0.62 -8.13 -10.04
N GLY A 111 0.20 -8.95 -9.08
CA GLY A 111 -0.73 -10.04 -9.36
C GLY A 111 -1.08 -10.90 -8.15
N ALA A 112 -2.27 -11.50 -8.22
CA ALA A 112 -2.77 -12.44 -7.21
C ALA A 112 -2.57 -13.89 -7.68
N ASN A 113 -2.51 -14.82 -6.71
CA ASN A 113 -2.38 -16.26 -6.95
C ASN A 113 -1.15 -16.65 -7.81
N VAL A 114 -0.10 -15.84 -7.75
CA VAL A 114 1.17 -16.13 -8.43
C VAL A 114 1.86 -17.26 -7.68
N ALA A 115 2.31 -18.28 -8.41
CA ALA A 115 3.10 -19.36 -7.81
C ALA A 115 4.52 -18.87 -7.56
N VAL A 116 4.96 -18.90 -6.31
CA VAL A 116 6.29 -18.45 -5.88
C VAL A 116 6.99 -19.58 -5.14
N ASN A 117 8.25 -19.81 -5.49
CA ASN A 117 9.12 -20.68 -4.70
C ASN A 117 9.49 -19.96 -3.39
N SER A 118 8.90 -20.41 -2.29
CA SER A 118 8.94 -19.73 -1.00
C SER A 118 10.35 -19.57 -0.43
N ALA A 119 10.73 -18.34 -0.10
CA ALA A 119 11.95 -18.06 0.66
C ALA A 119 11.86 -18.47 2.14
N VAL A 120 10.64 -18.52 2.69
CA VAL A 120 10.36 -18.72 4.13
C VAL A 120 10.11 -20.19 4.46
N LEU A 121 9.17 -20.79 3.74
CA LEU A 121 8.77 -22.19 3.92
C LEU A 121 9.72 -23.06 3.10
N LYS A 122 10.70 -23.64 3.78
CA LYS A 122 11.63 -24.62 3.23
C LYS A 122 11.37 -25.95 3.92
N ASP A 123 11.51 -27.02 3.16
CA ASP A 123 11.52 -28.36 3.71
C ASP A 123 12.83 -28.58 4.48
N ASP A 124 12.74 -29.01 5.73
CA ASP A 124 13.90 -29.13 6.64
C ASP A 124 14.86 -30.25 6.22
N LEU A 125 14.39 -31.24 5.45
CA LEU A 125 15.17 -32.40 5.03
C LEU A 125 15.89 -32.16 3.70
N THR A 126 15.23 -31.45 2.78
CA THR A 126 15.74 -31.22 1.41
C THR A 126 16.25 -29.80 1.18
N GLY A 127 15.91 -28.86 2.06
CA GLY A 127 16.24 -27.43 1.93
C GLY A 127 15.52 -26.72 0.77
N VAL A 128 14.64 -27.43 0.06
CA VAL A 128 13.91 -26.90 -1.10
C VAL A 128 12.73 -26.07 -0.62
N GLY A 129 12.55 -24.89 -1.23
CA GLY A 129 11.41 -24.02 -0.93
C GLY A 129 10.10 -24.59 -1.45
N THR A 130 9.05 -24.56 -0.63
CA THR A 130 7.71 -25.00 -1.03
C THR A 130 7.10 -23.99 -2.00
N THR A 131 6.46 -24.47 -3.07
CA THR A 131 5.73 -23.57 -3.97
C THR A 131 4.40 -23.18 -3.34
N VAL A 132 4.19 -21.87 -3.17
CA VAL A 132 2.97 -21.32 -2.57
C VAL A 132 2.34 -20.26 -3.46
N LYS A 133 1.04 -20.04 -3.29
CA LYS A 133 0.29 -19.01 -4.00
C LYS A 133 0.38 -17.70 -3.22
N CYS A 134 0.93 -16.68 -3.85
CA CYS A 134 1.17 -15.38 -3.23
C CYS A 134 0.45 -14.26 -3.97
N TRP A 135 0.19 -13.20 -3.22
CA TRP A 135 -0.03 -11.85 -3.73
C TRP A 135 1.34 -11.19 -3.89
N VAL A 136 1.63 -10.70 -5.09
CA VAL A 136 2.95 -10.15 -5.44
C VAL A 136 2.83 -8.66 -5.68
N PHE A 137 3.78 -7.93 -5.11
CA PHE A 137 3.87 -6.48 -5.18
C PHE A 137 5.29 -6.06 -5.58
N ALA A 138 5.41 -4.90 -6.22
CA ALA A 138 6.69 -4.24 -6.44
C ALA A 138 7.14 -3.59 -5.12
N LYS A 139 8.41 -3.78 -4.77
CA LYS A 139 8.99 -3.18 -3.57
C LYS A 139 9.19 -1.67 -3.74
#